data_AF-A0A1Y2CU71-F1
#
_entry.id   AF-A0A1Y2CU71-F1
#
_cell.length_a   1.000
_cell.length_b   1.000
_cell.length_c   1.000
_cell.angle_alpha   90.00
_cell.angle_beta   90.00
_cell.angle_gamma   90.00
#
_symmetry.space_group_name_H-M   'P 1'
#
loop_
_entity.id
_entity.type
_entity.pdbx_description
1 polymer ?
#
loop_
_entity_poly.entity_id
_entity_poly.type
_entity_poly.pdbx_seq_one_letter_code
_entity_poly.pdbx_strand_id
1 'polypeptide(L)'
;MATTFILPTPSNFTADGPTSLLQSDPGIVTLVANLEGILAGLCICLSFGFICYMAYSSRSLQAVFTKKNSILLCYLLSISATFMALSVRTVSQTKSASIALSIFAALNNISYLWYSFERSADILRIQSPHWVYRTFIWVWRITVAVLLSPILIIAIPSKNEDIVFWGRVVAVTACAGALLFDAYLVHSCCQYLMNRTLEIIEVKGPDAKSTEFYPIVARHTIVGAFGSVGGLACYVGGMIVSNRLSGTSDLYLFYLLQVLTDLCGILVASTLVIMKIRLVAIRNKK
;
A
#
# COMPACT_ATOMS: atom_id res chain seq x y z
N MET A 1 26.46 20.11 -23.89
CA MET A 1 27.11 19.38 -22.78
C MET A 1 26.13 18.32 -22.30
N ALA A 2 26.35 17.07 -22.71
CA ALA A 2 25.56 15.93 -22.26
C ALA A 2 26.16 15.43 -20.94
N THR A 3 25.46 15.63 -19.83
CA THR A 3 25.77 15.01 -18.54
C THR A 3 25.35 13.55 -18.60
N THR A 4 26.29 12.70 -19.00
CA THR A 4 26.24 11.25 -18.82
C THR A 4 26.09 10.95 -17.33
N PHE A 5 24.92 10.46 -16.93
CA PHE A 5 24.71 9.77 -15.66
C PHE A 5 25.56 8.49 -15.69
N ILE A 6 26.78 8.56 -15.15
CA ILE A 6 27.60 7.38 -14.90
C ILE A 6 26.98 6.68 -13.69
N LEU A 7 26.18 5.64 -13.94
CA LEU A 7 25.80 4.66 -12.93
C LEU A 7 27.10 4.04 -12.37
N PRO A 8 27.30 4.01 -11.04
CA PRO A 8 28.48 3.40 -10.46
C PRO A 8 28.55 1.92 -10.85
N THR A 9 29.74 1.50 -11.30
CA THR A 9 30.04 0.12 -11.66
C THR A 9 29.85 -0.82 -10.45
N PRO A 10 29.41 -2.07 -10.68
CA PRO A 10 29.03 -3.02 -9.61
C PRO A 10 30.22 -3.60 -8.82
N SER A 11 31.40 -2.98 -8.85
CA SER A 11 32.65 -3.57 -8.34
C SER A 11 32.93 -3.37 -6.85
N ASN A 12 32.03 -2.73 -6.08
CA ASN A 12 32.21 -2.51 -4.63
C ASN A 12 31.22 -3.29 -3.74
N PHE A 13 30.47 -4.24 -4.30
CA PHE A 13 29.70 -5.18 -3.48
C PHE A 13 30.64 -6.26 -2.93
N THR A 14 31.26 -5.99 -1.78
CA THR A 14 31.77 -7.07 -0.93
C THR A 14 30.58 -7.84 -0.38
N ALA A 15 30.60 -9.16 -0.51
CA ALA A 15 29.51 -10.08 -0.16
C ALA A 15 28.97 -9.97 1.29
N ASP A 16 29.65 -9.24 2.19
CA ASP A 16 29.29 -9.03 3.59
C ASP A 16 29.03 -7.55 3.98
N GLY A 17 29.08 -6.59 3.04
CA GLY A 17 29.20 -5.15 3.34
C GLY A 17 27.95 -4.46 3.93
N PRO A 18 26.80 -4.41 3.23
CA PRO A 18 25.63 -3.64 3.69
C PRO A 18 24.77 -4.41 4.72
N THR A 19 24.81 -5.75 4.71
CA THR A 19 24.01 -6.61 5.60
C THR A 19 24.56 -6.65 7.02
N SER A 20 25.89 -6.68 7.18
CA SER A 20 26.57 -6.62 8.48
C SER A 20 26.38 -5.26 9.16
N LEU A 21 26.43 -4.17 8.39
CA LEU A 21 26.16 -2.82 8.88
C LEU A 21 24.72 -2.66 9.34
N LEU A 22 23.72 -3.17 8.61
CA LEU A 22 22.32 -3.13 9.04
C LEU A 22 22.06 -3.81 10.40
N GLN A 23 22.93 -4.71 10.84
CA GLN A 23 22.83 -5.37 12.15
C GLN A 23 23.87 -4.86 13.17
N SER A 24 24.63 -3.81 12.85
CA SER A 24 25.76 -3.37 13.68
C SER A 24 25.36 -2.73 15.01
N ASP A 25 24.13 -2.23 15.13
CA ASP A 25 23.57 -1.70 16.38
C ASP A 25 22.33 -2.53 16.79
N PRO A 26 22.52 -3.51 17.70
CA PRO A 26 21.44 -4.39 18.12
C PRO A 26 20.31 -3.64 18.84
N GLY A 27 20.62 -2.50 19.48
CA GLY A 27 19.62 -1.69 20.18
C GLY A 27 18.58 -1.12 19.22
N ILE A 28 19.01 -0.54 18.10
CA ILE A 28 18.11 -0.04 17.05
C ILE A 28 17.35 -1.17 16.40
N VAL A 29 18.04 -2.26 16.05
CA VAL A 29 17.43 -3.41 15.37
C VAL A 29 16.27 -3.96 16.19
N THR A 30 16.48 -4.14 17.49
CA THR A 30 15.41 -4.58 18.41
C THR A 30 14.32 -3.52 18.55
N LEU A 31 14.66 -2.24 18.65
CA LEU A 31 13.67 -1.16 18.74
C LEU A 31 12.74 -1.13 17.52
N VAL A 32 13.31 -1.15 16.31
CA VAL A 32 12.56 -1.14 15.05
C VAL A 32 11.73 -2.41 14.94
N ALA A 33 12.30 -3.59 15.18
CA ALA A 33 11.56 -4.84 15.11
C ALA A 33 10.36 -4.88 16.08
N ASN A 34 10.54 -4.37 17.31
CA ASN A 34 9.45 -4.27 18.28
C ASN A 34 8.38 -3.27 17.83
N LEU A 35 8.80 -2.14 17.26
CA LEU A 35 7.87 -1.16 16.70
C LEU A 35 7.04 -1.77 15.58
N GLU A 36 7.65 -2.47 14.61
CA GLU A 36 6.95 -3.21 13.55
C GLU A 36 5.95 -4.22 14.13
N GLY A 37 6.33 -4.93 15.20
CA GLY A 37 5.43 -5.84 15.92
C GLY A 37 4.22 -5.14 16.53
N ILE A 38 4.42 -3.96 17.12
CA ILE A 38 3.33 -3.11 17.64
C ILE A 38 2.43 -2.63 16.50
N LEU A 39 2.99 -2.18 15.38
CA LEU A 39 2.23 -1.76 14.19
C LEU A 39 1.41 -2.92 13.63
N ALA A 40 1.96 -4.14 13.58
CA ALA A 40 1.25 -5.36 13.18
C ALA A 40 0.05 -5.64 14.11
N GLY A 41 0.25 -5.51 15.42
CA GLY A 41 -0.80 -5.64 16.44
C GLY A 41 -1.91 -4.61 16.29
N LEU A 42 -1.57 -3.34 16.05
CA LEU A 42 -2.54 -2.28 15.79
C LEU A 42 -3.40 -2.57 14.55
N CYS A 43 -2.81 -3.09 13.47
CA CYS A 43 -3.55 -3.50 12.28
C CYS A 43 -4.52 -4.68 12.55
N ILE A 44 -4.13 -5.62 13.42
CA ILE A 44 -5.01 -6.71 13.87
C ILE A 44 -6.17 -6.13 14.68
N CYS A 45 -5.91 -5.23 15.63
CA CYS A 45 -6.95 -4.55 16.40
C CYS A 45 -7.91 -3.76 15.49
N LEU A 46 -7.41 -3.06 14.48
CA LEU A 46 -8.22 -2.38 13.47
C LEU A 46 -9.10 -3.36 12.68
N SER A 47 -8.55 -4.53 12.31
CA SER A 47 -9.29 -5.59 11.61
C SER A 47 -10.42 -6.14 12.47
N PHE A 48 -10.15 -6.48 13.73
CA PHE A 48 -11.18 -6.92 14.67
C PHE A 48 -12.23 -5.84 14.91
N GLY A 49 -11.81 -4.58 15.12
CA GLY A 49 -12.72 -3.45 15.28
C GLY A 49 -13.64 -3.29 14.07
N PHE A 50 -13.12 -3.44 12.85
CA PHE A 50 -13.91 -3.41 11.62
C PHE A 50 -14.92 -4.58 11.55
N ILE A 51 -14.49 -5.81 11.84
CA ILE A 51 -15.38 -6.99 11.85
C ILE A 51 -16.52 -6.80 12.86
N CYS A 52 -16.17 -6.47 14.11
CA CYS A 52 -17.12 -6.25 15.19
C CYS A 52 -18.13 -5.15 14.84
N TYR A 53 -17.65 -4.02 14.33
CA TYR A 53 -18.52 -2.92 13.92
C TYR A 53 -19.47 -3.32 12.79
N MET A 54 -18.96 -3.99 11.74
CA MET A 54 -19.77 -4.40 10.60
C MET A 54 -20.84 -5.43 10.99
N ALA A 55 -20.47 -6.41 11.84
CA ALA A 55 -21.38 -7.43 12.37
C ALA A 55 -22.47 -6.80 13.24
N TYR A 56 -22.10 -5.90 14.16
CA TYR A 56 -23.02 -5.19 15.03
C TYR A 56 -23.98 -4.29 14.23
N SER A 57 -23.44 -3.44 13.36
CA SER A 57 -24.21 -2.43 12.62
C SER A 57 -25.18 -3.06 11.60
N SER A 58 -24.83 -4.22 11.05
CA SER A 58 -25.65 -4.89 10.02
C SER A 58 -26.50 -6.04 10.55
N ARG A 59 -26.37 -6.39 11.84
CA ARG A 59 -27.02 -7.56 12.49
C ARG A 59 -26.85 -8.89 11.73
N SER A 60 -25.80 -9.00 10.90
CA SER A 60 -25.54 -10.18 10.06
C SER A 60 -24.06 -10.27 9.72
N LEU A 61 -23.49 -11.47 9.88
CA LEU A 61 -22.11 -11.78 9.48
C LEU A 61 -21.92 -11.74 7.95
N GLN A 62 -22.98 -11.96 7.17
CA GLN A 62 -22.90 -11.85 5.71
C GLN A 62 -22.49 -10.43 5.26
N ALA A 63 -22.83 -9.41 6.05
CA ALA A 63 -22.40 -8.05 5.77
C ALA A 63 -20.89 -7.85 5.92
N VAL A 64 -20.23 -8.65 6.76
CA VAL A 64 -18.77 -8.65 6.92
C VAL A 64 -18.09 -9.24 5.68
N PHE A 65 -18.65 -10.31 5.11
CA PHE A 65 -18.06 -11.07 4.00
C PHE A 65 -18.55 -10.65 2.60
N THR A 66 -19.09 -9.44 2.46
CA THR A 66 -19.34 -8.88 1.12
C THR A 66 -18.02 -8.69 0.37
N LYS A 67 -18.02 -8.85 -0.95
CA LYS A 67 -16.81 -8.76 -1.78
C LYS A 67 -15.89 -7.59 -1.42
N LYS A 68 -16.43 -6.36 -1.31
CA LYS A 68 -15.65 -5.16 -0.96
C LYS A 68 -15.06 -5.22 0.45
N ASN A 69 -15.80 -5.77 1.42
CA ASN A 69 -15.34 -5.88 2.80
C ASN A 69 -14.32 -7.01 2.98
N SER A 70 -14.48 -8.13 2.27
CA SER A 70 -13.52 -9.23 2.24
C SER A 70 -12.19 -8.78 1.64
N ILE A 71 -12.20 -7.96 0.58
CA ILE A 71 -10.97 -7.38 0.02
C ILE A 71 -10.32 -6.43 1.03
N LEU A 72 -11.09 -5.58 1.71
CA LEU A 72 -10.56 -4.68 2.75
C LEU A 72 -9.95 -5.47 3.92
N LEU A 73 -10.60 -6.55 4.35
CA LEU A 73 -10.06 -7.46 5.38
C LEU A 73 -8.77 -8.13 4.92
N CYS A 74 -8.72 -8.61 3.68
CA CYS A 74 -7.53 -9.18 3.09
C CYS A 74 -6.37 -8.16 3.08
N TYR A 75 -6.66 -6.90 2.75
CA TYR A 75 -5.69 -5.80 2.83
C TYR A 75 -5.19 -5.57 4.26
N LEU A 76 -6.08 -5.47 5.25
CA LEU A 76 -5.70 -5.26 6.65
C LEU A 76 -4.88 -6.42 7.25
N LEU A 77 -5.20 -7.66 6.86
CA LEU A 77 -4.43 -8.83 7.27
C LEU A 77 -3.06 -8.88 6.56
N SER A 78 -3.01 -8.50 5.28
CA SER A 78 -1.77 -8.49 4.50
C SER A 78 -0.79 -7.42 4.98
N ILE A 79 -1.27 -6.22 5.35
CA ILE A 79 -0.41 -5.18 5.92
C ILE A 79 0.13 -5.59 7.29
N SER A 80 -0.69 -6.20 8.15
CA SER A 80 -0.23 -6.74 9.43
C SER A 80 0.82 -7.83 9.26
N ALA A 81 0.59 -8.77 8.33
CA ALA A 81 1.57 -9.81 8.00
C ALA A 81 2.86 -9.24 7.38
N THR A 82 2.76 -8.14 6.63
CA THR A 82 3.92 -7.42 6.09
C THR A 82 4.77 -6.85 7.22
N PHE A 83 4.18 -6.15 8.18
CA PHE A 83 4.90 -5.62 9.35
C PHE A 83 5.52 -6.72 10.20
N MET A 84 4.80 -7.83 10.43
CA MET A 84 5.35 -8.98 11.15
C MET A 84 6.54 -9.60 10.40
N ALA A 85 6.43 -9.80 9.08
CA ALA A 85 7.53 -10.31 8.27
C ALA A 85 8.72 -9.34 8.23
N LEU A 86 8.46 -8.03 8.25
CA LEU A 86 9.48 -6.99 8.30
C LEU A 86 10.19 -6.96 9.65
N SER A 87 9.45 -7.12 10.76
CA SER A 87 10.00 -7.29 12.10
C SER A 87 10.98 -8.45 12.15
N VAL A 88 10.55 -9.63 11.67
CA VAL A 88 11.40 -10.83 11.62
C VAL A 88 12.61 -10.61 10.71
N ARG A 89 12.44 -9.98 9.54
CA ARG A 89 13.55 -9.69 8.61
C ARG A 89 14.56 -8.71 9.19
N THR A 90 14.10 -7.75 10.01
CA THR A 90 14.95 -6.75 10.66
C THR A 90 15.89 -7.43 11.65
N VAL A 91 15.40 -8.39 12.44
CA VAL A 91 16.21 -9.17 13.38
C VAL A 91 17.03 -10.25 12.67
N SER A 92 16.46 -10.89 11.64
CA SER A 92 17.03 -12.08 10.99
C SER A 92 16.91 -11.97 9.47
N GLN A 93 18.03 -11.70 8.80
CA GLN A 93 18.10 -11.57 7.34
C GLN A 93 18.12 -12.91 6.59
N THR A 94 17.28 -13.86 7.00
CA THR A 94 17.17 -15.15 6.33
C THR A 94 16.45 -15.02 4.98
N LYS A 95 16.76 -15.94 4.06
CA LYS A 95 16.04 -16.06 2.77
C LYS A 95 14.54 -16.24 3.00
N SER A 96 14.15 -17.06 3.99
CA SER A 96 12.75 -17.31 4.34
C SER A 96 12.01 -16.05 4.79
N ALA A 97 12.63 -15.21 5.63
CA ALA A 97 12.04 -13.94 6.05
C ALA A 97 11.87 -12.97 4.87
N SER A 98 12.83 -12.95 3.94
CA SER A 98 12.76 -12.13 2.73
C SER A 98 11.67 -12.60 1.76
N ILE A 99 11.47 -13.91 1.62
CA ILE A 99 10.37 -14.50 0.83
C ILE A 99 9.03 -14.14 1.46
N ALA A 100 8.87 -14.34 2.77
CA ALA A 100 7.63 -14.04 3.49
C ALA A 100 7.25 -12.56 3.34
N LEU A 101 8.21 -11.65 3.55
CA LEU A 101 7.99 -10.21 3.37
C LEU A 101 7.53 -9.89 1.94
N SER A 102 8.19 -10.49 0.93
CA SER A 102 7.85 -10.24 -0.48
C SER A 102 6.44 -10.74 -0.84
N ILE A 103 6.04 -11.90 -0.30
CA ILE A 103 4.69 -12.44 -0.49
C ILE A 103 3.64 -11.52 0.14
N PHE A 104 3.83 -11.16 1.42
CA PHE A 104 2.84 -10.34 2.12
C PHE A 104 2.79 -8.92 1.58
N ALA A 105 3.92 -8.33 1.19
CA ALA A 105 3.96 -7.02 0.53
C ALA A 105 3.24 -7.05 -0.83
N ALA A 106 3.40 -8.12 -1.63
CA ALA A 106 2.68 -8.28 -2.88
C ALA A 106 1.17 -8.42 -2.63
N LEU A 107 0.76 -9.27 -1.69
CA LEU A 107 -0.65 -9.42 -1.31
C LEU A 107 -1.25 -8.11 -0.81
N ASN A 108 -0.49 -7.33 -0.02
CA ASN A 108 -0.89 -6.02 0.47
C ASN A 108 -1.16 -5.05 -0.70
N ASN A 109 -0.22 -4.91 -1.63
CA ASN A 109 -0.39 -4.03 -2.79
C ASN A 109 -1.52 -4.48 -3.73
N ILE A 110 -1.64 -5.80 -3.97
CA ILE A 110 -2.70 -6.36 -4.83
C ILE A 110 -4.07 -6.14 -4.21
N SER A 111 -4.24 -6.41 -2.92
CA SER A 111 -5.51 -6.20 -2.21
C SER A 111 -5.89 -4.72 -2.13
N TYR A 112 -4.92 -3.82 -1.94
CA TYR A 112 -5.12 -2.37 -2.03
C TYR A 112 -5.62 -1.96 -3.41
N LEU A 113 -4.91 -2.35 -4.48
CA LEU A 113 -5.28 -2.03 -5.86
C LEU A 113 -6.63 -2.61 -6.23
N TRP A 114 -6.91 -3.84 -5.81
CA TRP A 114 -8.21 -4.47 -6.02
C TRP A 114 -9.31 -3.67 -5.32
N TYR A 115 -9.10 -3.29 -4.06
CA TYR A 115 -10.06 -2.48 -3.32
C TYR A 115 -10.30 -1.12 -4.01
N SER A 116 -9.24 -0.48 -4.49
CA SER A 116 -9.36 0.80 -5.20
C SER A 116 -10.09 0.65 -6.54
N PHE A 117 -9.80 -0.41 -7.28
CA PHE A 117 -10.50 -0.76 -8.51
C PHE A 117 -12.00 -0.99 -8.25
N GLU A 118 -12.39 -1.79 -7.26
CA GLU A 118 -13.81 -2.05 -6.94
C GLU A 118 -14.59 -0.82 -6.46
N ARG A 119 -13.90 0.21 -5.97
CA ARG A 119 -14.53 1.50 -5.63
C ARG A 119 -14.80 2.36 -6.85
N SER A 120 -13.95 2.25 -7.88
CA SER A 120 -13.88 3.23 -8.97
C SER A 120 -14.25 2.66 -10.34
N ALA A 121 -14.31 1.33 -10.50
CA ALA A 121 -14.55 0.66 -11.77
C ALA A 121 -15.90 1.04 -12.40
N ASP A 122 -16.96 1.13 -11.58
CA ASP A 122 -18.28 1.54 -12.06
C ASP A 122 -18.27 2.98 -12.58
N ILE A 123 -17.59 3.88 -11.87
CA ILE A 123 -17.43 5.28 -12.27
C ILE A 123 -16.66 5.37 -13.57
N LEU A 124 -15.55 4.64 -13.67
CA LEU A 124 -14.72 4.61 -14.87
C LEU A 124 -15.50 4.09 -16.09
N ARG A 125 -16.32 3.06 -15.89
CA ARG A 125 -17.20 2.51 -16.94
C ARG A 125 -18.24 3.52 -17.43
N ILE A 126 -18.74 4.37 -16.54
CA ILE A 126 -19.74 5.40 -16.87
C ILE A 126 -19.09 6.59 -17.59
N GLN A 127 -17.93 7.06 -17.11
CA GLN A 127 -17.30 8.27 -17.62
C GLN A 127 -16.44 8.04 -18.87
N SER A 128 -15.97 6.82 -19.11
CA SER A 128 -14.98 6.55 -20.15
C SER A 128 -15.56 5.75 -21.31
N PRO A 129 -15.05 5.94 -22.54
CA PRO A 129 -15.33 5.03 -23.65
C PRO A 129 -14.99 3.58 -23.31
N HIS A 130 -15.72 2.63 -23.90
CA HIS A 130 -15.55 1.20 -23.62
C HIS A 130 -14.11 0.70 -23.85
N TRP A 131 -13.39 1.27 -24.83
CA TRP A 131 -12.00 0.90 -25.10
C TRP A 131 -11.05 1.34 -23.97
N VAL A 132 -11.24 2.54 -23.40
CA VAL A 132 -10.44 3.06 -22.28
C VAL A 132 -10.61 2.14 -21.07
N TYR A 133 -11.85 1.77 -20.75
CA TYR A 133 -12.17 0.85 -19.66
C TYR A 133 -11.50 -0.52 -19.87
N ARG A 134 -11.52 -1.05 -21.09
CA ARG A 134 -10.85 -2.33 -21.43
C ARG A 134 -9.34 -2.24 -21.26
N THR A 135 -8.71 -1.19 -21.79
CA THR A 135 -7.27 -0.95 -21.64
C THR A 135 -6.89 -0.87 -20.16
N PHE A 136 -7.70 -0.17 -19.37
CA PHE A 136 -7.48 -0.02 -17.95
C PHE A 136 -7.53 -1.36 -17.18
N ILE A 137 -8.46 -2.25 -17.52
CA ILE A 137 -8.50 -3.62 -16.97
C ILE A 137 -7.23 -4.39 -17.34
N TRP A 138 -6.77 -4.28 -18.59
CA TRP A 138 -5.54 -4.96 -19.02
C TRP A 138 -4.31 -4.45 -18.27
N VAL A 139 -4.17 -3.13 -18.15
CA VAL A 139 -3.09 -2.50 -17.38
C VAL A 139 -3.13 -2.97 -15.92
N TRP A 140 -4.30 -3.00 -15.30
CA TRP A 140 -4.46 -3.52 -13.94
C TRP A 140 -3.96 -4.95 -13.78
N ARG A 141 -4.36 -5.86 -14.69
CA ARG A 141 -3.93 -7.27 -14.67
C ARG A 141 -2.42 -7.40 -14.82
N ILE A 142 -1.83 -6.60 -15.71
CA ILE A 142 -0.38 -6.57 -15.92
C ILE A 142 0.31 -6.07 -14.65
N THR A 143 -0.17 -4.99 -14.03
CA THR A 143 0.37 -4.48 -12.76
C THR A 143 0.32 -5.54 -11.65
N VAL A 144 -0.78 -6.29 -11.53
CA VAL A 144 -0.89 -7.41 -10.58
C VAL A 144 0.13 -8.51 -10.88
N ALA A 145 0.31 -8.89 -12.16
CA ALA A 145 1.31 -9.87 -12.54
C ALA A 145 2.74 -9.40 -12.22
N VAL A 146 3.04 -8.12 -12.49
CA VAL A 146 4.34 -7.52 -12.15
C VAL A 146 4.55 -7.48 -10.63
N LEU A 147 3.53 -7.17 -9.84
CA LEU A 147 3.60 -7.20 -8.37
C LEU A 147 3.90 -8.58 -7.78
N LEU A 148 3.54 -9.67 -8.47
CA LEU A 148 3.85 -11.04 -8.07
C LEU A 148 5.26 -11.49 -8.48
N SER A 149 5.86 -10.81 -9.46
CA SER A 149 7.15 -11.24 -10.03
C SER A 149 8.34 -11.21 -9.04
N PRO A 150 8.43 -10.34 -8.01
CA PRO A 150 9.48 -10.43 -6.99
C PRO A 150 9.49 -11.77 -6.25
N ILE A 151 8.31 -12.38 -6.03
CA ILE A 151 8.19 -13.70 -5.38
C ILE A 151 8.87 -14.76 -6.25
N LEU A 152 8.64 -14.71 -7.56
CA LEU A 152 9.24 -15.64 -8.52
C LEU A 152 10.75 -15.45 -8.64
N ILE A 153 11.22 -14.19 -8.67
CA ILE A 153 12.65 -13.87 -8.80
C ILE A 153 13.44 -14.36 -7.57
N ILE A 154 12.88 -14.22 -6.36
CA ILE A 154 13.53 -14.68 -5.11
C ILE A 154 13.50 -16.22 -4.98
N ALA A 155 12.56 -16.89 -5.66
CA ALA A 155 12.46 -18.34 -5.69
C ALA A 155 13.49 -19.01 -6.61
N ILE A 156 14.02 -18.29 -7.61
CA ILE A 156 15.02 -18.84 -8.54
C ILE A 156 16.40 -18.91 -7.85
N PRO A 157 17.14 -20.02 -7.97
CA PRO A 157 18.52 -20.10 -7.52
C PRO A 157 19.44 -19.31 -8.46
N SER A 158 19.64 -18.03 -8.17
CA SER A 158 20.60 -17.14 -8.84
C SER A 158 21.51 -16.47 -7.81
N LYS A 159 22.53 -15.73 -8.25
CA LYS A 159 23.41 -14.96 -7.38
C LYS A 159 22.59 -13.94 -6.57
N ASN A 160 22.80 -13.89 -5.26
CA ASN A 160 21.99 -13.07 -4.33
C ASN A 160 21.97 -11.58 -4.72
N GLU A 161 23.07 -11.05 -5.26
CA GLU A 161 23.19 -9.63 -5.63
C GLU A 161 22.27 -9.24 -6.79
N ASP A 162 22.24 -10.04 -7.87
CA ASP A 162 21.36 -9.81 -9.02
C ASP A 162 19.88 -9.94 -8.63
N ILE A 163 19.54 -10.95 -7.81
CA ILE A 163 18.18 -11.16 -7.30
C ILE A 163 17.71 -9.93 -6.51
N VAL A 164 18.54 -9.42 -5.60
CA VAL A 164 18.20 -8.27 -4.76
C VAL A 164 18.03 -7.01 -5.61
N PHE A 165 18.93 -6.76 -6.56
CA PHE A 165 18.84 -5.60 -7.44
C PHE A 165 17.58 -5.63 -8.31
N TRP A 166 17.35 -6.72 -9.06
CA TRP A 166 16.17 -6.83 -9.93
C TRP A 166 14.86 -6.86 -9.13
N GLY A 167 14.84 -7.51 -7.97
CA GLY A 167 13.68 -7.51 -7.07
C GLY A 167 13.30 -6.09 -6.62
N ARG A 168 14.30 -5.23 -6.32
CA ARG A 168 14.09 -3.82 -5.95
C ARG A 168 13.54 -3.00 -7.12
N VAL A 169 14.12 -3.13 -8.31
CA VAL A 169 13.68 -2.40 -9.52
C VAL A 169 12.23 -2.75 -9.86
N VAL A 170 11.91 -4.04 -9.84
CA VAL A 170 10.56 -4.53 -10.10
C VAL A 170 9.57 -4.01 -9.04
N ALA A 171 9.93 -4.05 -7.75
CA ALA A 171 9.08 -3.56 -6.67
C ALA A 171 8.78 -2.05 -6.83
N VAL A 172 9.79 -1.23 -7.09
CA VAL A 172 9.61 0.22 -7.31
C VAL A 172 8.74 0.49 -8.53
N THR A 173 9.00 -0.18 -9.65
CA THR A 173 8.24 -0.01 -10.89
C THR A 173 6.78 -0.41 -10.71
N ALA A 174 6.53 -1.53 -10.02
CA ALA A 174 5.20 -2.02 -9.72
C ALA A 174 4.43 -1.09 -8.78
N CYS A 175 5.08 -0.60 -7.72
CA CYS A 175 4.48 0.35 -6.77
C CYS A 175 4.21 1.72 -7.41
N ALA A 176 5.12 2.22 -8.26
CA ALA A 176 4.90 3.46 -9.01
C ALA A 176 3.74 3.31 -10.00
N GLY A 177 3.67 2.18 -10.73
CA GLY A 177 2.56 1.86 -11.61
C GLY A 177 1.23 1.74 -10.86
N ALA A 178 1.24 1.09 -9.68
CA ALA A 178 0.10 1.00 -8.78
C ALA A 178 -0.39 2.38 -8.32
N LEU A 179 0.54 3.27 -7.98
CA LEU A 179 0.25 4.62 -7.53
C LEU A 179 -0.31 5.50 -8.66
N LEU A 180 0.26 5.43 -9.87
CA LEU A 180 -0.28 6.13 -11.03
C LEU A 180 -1.70 5.66 -11.37
N PHE A 181 -1.93 4.36 -11.28
CA PHE A 181 -3.23 3.75 -11.48
C PHE A 181 -4.24 4.22 -10.44
N ASP A 182 -3.84 4.23 -9.16
CA ASP A 182 -4.66 4.71 -8.06
C ASP A 182 -4.96 6.21 -8.20
N ALA A 183 -3.96 7.04 -8.49
CA ALA A 183 -4.13 8.47 -8.72
C ALA A 183 -5.13 8.77 -9.85
N TYR A 184 -5.08 8.01 -10.94
CA TYR A 184 -6.05 8.14 -12.04
C TYR A 184 -7.48 7.75 -11.62
N LEU A 185 -7.64 6.68 -10.83
CA LEU A 185 -8.93 6.30 -10.27
C LEU A 185 -9.47 7.35 -9.30
N VAL A 186 -8.63 7.85 -8.41
CA VAL A 186 -8.99 8.91 -7.45
C VAL A 186 -9.43 10.16 -8.19
N HIS A 187 -8.67 10.59 -9.20
CA HIS A 187 -9.01 11.75 -10.00
C HIS A 187 -10.37 11.59 -10.69
N SER A 188 -10.59 10.47 -11.39
CA SER A 188 -11.85 10.18 -12.08
C SER A 188 -13.03 10.11 -11.10
N CYS A 189 -12.82 9.47 -9.94
CA CYS A 189 -13.80 9.39 -8.87
C CYS A 189 -14.16 10.78 -8.33
N CYS A 190 -13.17 11.61 -7.98
CA CYS A 190 -13.39 12.96 -7.48
C CYS A 190 -14.12 13.84 -8.50
N GLN A 191 -13.75 13.78 -9.78
CA GLN A 191 -14.47 14.52 -10.84
C GLN A 191 -15.93 14.07 -10.95
N TYR A 192 -16.18 12.76 -10.95
CA TYR A 192 -17.55 12.23 -10.97
C TYR A 192 -18.37 12.69 -9.76
N LEU A 193 -17.78 12.59 -8.56
CA LEU A 193 -18.43 12.98 -7.32
C LEU A 193 -18.77 14.47 -7.32
N MET A 194 -17.86 15.34 -7.76
CA MET A 194 -18.13 16.78 -7.88
C MET A 194 -19.30 17.06 -8.83
N ASN A 195 -19.27 16.52 -10.04
CA ASN A 195 -20.31 16.75 -11.03
C ASN A 195 -21.69 16.26 -10.56
N ARG A 196 -21.74 15.05 -9.96
CA ARG A 196 -22.99 14.51 -9.39
C ARG A 196 -23.47 15.28 -8.17
N THR A 197 -22.56 15.79 -7.35
CA THR A 197 -22.92 16.61 -6.19
C THR A 197 -23.62 17.88 -6.64
N LEU A 198 -23.09 18.58 -7.65
CA LEU A 198 -23.71 19.77 -8.22
C LEU A 198 -25.11 19.47 -8.78
N GLU A 199 -25.23 18.44 -9.61
CA GLU A 199 -26.52 18.01 -10.19
C GLU A 199 -27.56 17.65 -9.12
N ILE A 200 -27.16 16.94 -8.06
CA ILE A 200 -28.09 16.54 -6.99
C ILE A 200 -28.52 17.74 -6.15
N ILE A 201 -27.61 18.69 -5.88
CA ILE A 201 -27.95 19.92 -5.17
C ILE A 201 -28.95 20.74 -5.99
N GLU A 202 -28.76 20.82 -7.31
CA GLU A 202 -29.67 21.52 -8.22
C GLU A 202 -31.07 20.87 -8.26
N VAL A 203 -31.13 19.54 -8.30
CA VAL A 203 -32.41 18.80 -8.49
C VAL A 203 -33.16 18.55 -7.17
N LYS A 204 -32.45 18.25 -6.08
CA LYS A 204 -33.04 17.78 -4.81
C LYS A 204 -32.79 18.71 -3.63
N GLY A 205 -32.06 19.81 -3.83
CA GLY A 205 -31.63 20.71 -2.78
C GLY A 205 -30.42 20.19 -1.99
N PRO A 206 -29.81 21.05 -1.16
CA PRO A 206 -28.57 20.74 -0.42
C PRO A 206 -28.73 19.62 0.61
N ASP A 207 -29.93 19.40 1.14
CA ASP A 207 -30.23 18.47 2.23
C ASP A 207 -30.48 17.01 1.78
N ALA A 208 -30.27 16.70 0.49
CA ALA A 208 -30.44 15.35 0.00
C ALA A 208 -29.42 14.39 0.65
N LYS A 209 -29.83 13.34 1.36
CA LYS A 209 -28.92 12.36 2.01
C LYS A 209 -27.76 11.86 1.14
N SER A 210 -27.93 11.83 -0.19
CA SER A 210 -26.89 11.48 -1.16
C SER A 210 -25.68 12.43 -1.14
N THR A 211 -25.87 13.72 -0.85
CA THR A 211 -24.80 14.73 -0.78
C THR A 211 -23.89 14.54 0.43
N GLU A 212 -24.36 13.90 1.51
CA GLU A 212 -23.53 13.61 2.70
C GLU A 212 -22.43 12.57 2.44
N PHE A 213 -22.63 11.65 1.49
CA PHE A 213 -21.66 10.58 1.20
C PHE A 213 -20.45 11.07 0.41
N TYR A 214 -20.66 12.00 -0.53
CA TYR A 214 -19.64 12.49 -1.45
C TYR A 214 -18.41 13.15 -0.79
N PRO A 215 -18.55 14.09 0.18
CA PRO A 215 -17.40 14.69 0.84
C PRO A 215 -16.62 13.68 1.70
N ILE A 216 -17.30 12.65 2.24
CA ILE A 216 -16.64 11.59 3.00
C ILE A 216 -15.74 10.77 2.08
N VAL A 217 -16.26 10.32 0.94
CA VAL A 217 -15.47 9.54 -0.03
C VAL A 217 -14.31 10.38 -0.55
N ALA A 218 -14.54 11.62 -0.98
CA ALA A 218 -13.48 12.50 -1.50
C ALA A 218 -12.37 12.73 -0.47
N ARG A 219 -12.71 13.15 0.76
CA ARG A 219 -11.71 13.45 1.81
C ARG A 219 -10.82 12.25 2.14
N HIS A 220 -11.43 11.09 2.37
CA HIS A 220 -10.67 9.90 2.76
C HIS A 220 -9.88 9.33 1.58
N THR A 221 -10.35 9.51 0.35
CA THR A 221 -9.62 9.08 -0.83
C THR A 221 -8.38 9.94 -1.08
N ILE A 222 -8.49 11.27 -0.92
CA ILE A 222 -7.35 12.20 -1.02
C ILE A 222 -6.31 11.93 0.07
N VAL A 223 -6.74 11.76 1.33
CA VAL A 223 -5.82 11.45 2.44
C VAL A 223 -5.11 10.11 2.21
N GLY A 224 -5.83 9.10 1.72
CA GLY A 224 -5.24 7.82 1.33
C GLY A 224 -4.19 7.98 0.22
N ALA A 225 -4.49 8.75 -0.83
CA ALA A 225 -3.54 9.01 -1.91
C ALA A 225 -2.26 9.71 -1.43
N PHE A 226 -2.38 10.72 -0.57
CA PHE A 226 -1.22 11.38 0.05
C PHE A 226 -0.39 10.42 0.90
N GLY A 227 -1.04 9.55 1.68
CA GLY A 227 -0.37 8.50 2.43
C GLY A 227 0.42 7.56 1.53
N SER A 228 -0.18 7.10 0.42
CA SER A 228 0.49 6.24 -0.56
C SER A 228 1.69 6.91 -1.24
N VAL A 229 1.58 8.21 -1.60
CA VAL A 229 2.70 8.99 -2.16
C VAL A 229 3.83 9.16 -1.13
N GLY A 230 3.48 9.53 0.10
CA GLY A 230 4.45 9.66 1.19
C GLY A 230 5.18 8.37 1.50
N GLY A 231 4.44 7.24 1.52
CA GLY A 231 5.02 5.91 1.70
C GLY A 231 5.98 5.52 0.57
N LEU A 232 5.61 5.77 -0.69
CA LEU A 232 6.51 5.51 -1.82
C LEU A 232 7.78 6.38 -1.75
N ALA A 233 7.65 7.66 -1.41
CA ALA A 233 8.78 8.56 -1.27
C ALA A 233 9.75 8.10 -0.16
N CYS A 234 9.22 7.68 1.00
CA CYS A 234 10.02 7.14 2.09
C CYS A 234 10.69 5.81 1.69
N TYR A 235 9.98 4.92 1.00
CA TYR A 235 10.53 3.67 0.50
C TYR A 235 11.69 3.91 -0.49
N VAL A 236 11.49 4.76 -1.50
CA VAL A 236 12.54 5.10 -2.48
C VAL A 236 13.72 5.81 -1.79
N GLY A 237 13.45 6.69 -0.83
CA GLY A 237 14.48 7.30 -0.01
C GLY A 237 15.31 6.26 0.75
N GLY A 238 14.65 5.33 1.45
CA GLY A 238 15.31 4.24 2.17
C GLY A 238 16.14 3.36 1.25
N MET A 239 15.65 3.09 0.03
CA MET A 239 16.39 2.37 -1.00
C MET A 239 17.67 3.09 -1.43
N ILE A 240 17.63 4.41 -1.62
CA ILE A 240 18.79 5.22 -1.97
C ILE A 240 19.82 5.20 -0.85
N VAL A 241 19.38 5.34 0.41
CA VAL A 241 20.24 5.32 1.60
C VAL A 241 20.88 3.94 1.77
N SER A 242 20.10 2.85 1.63
CA SER A 242 20.62 1.48 1.71
C SER A 242 21.70 1.18 0.66
N ASN A 243 21.60 1.76 -0.54
CA ASN A 243 22.60 1.58 -1.59
C ASN A 243 23.90 2.38 -1.37
N ARG A 244 23.88 3.36 -0.46
CA ARG A 244 25.03 4.23 -0.14
C ARG A 244 25.48 4.09 1.31
N LEU A 245 25.06 3.00 1.98
CA LEU A 245 25.25 2.81 3.40
C LEU A 245 26.75 2.82 3.74
N SER A 246 27.20 3.90 4.37
CA SER A 246 28.63 4.15 4.64
C SER A 246 28.95 4.24 6.13
N GLY A 247 27.95 4.53 6.96
CA GLY A 247 28.12 4.61 8.42
C GLY A 247 26.80 4.52 9.20
N THR A 248 26.90 4.73 10.51
CA THR A 248 25.79 4.62 11.46
C THR A 248 24.67 5.64 11.20
N SER A 249 25.01 6.87 10.79
CA SER A 249 24.02 7.89 10.42
C SER A 249 23.09 7.42 9.28
N ASP A 250 23.64 6.77 8.27
CA ASP A 250 22.86 6.24 7.14
C ASP A 250 21.94 5.09 7.60
N LEU A 251 22.40 4.30 8.57
CA LEU A 251 21.60 3.23 9.17
C LEU A 251 20.40 3.77 9.95
N TYR A 252 20.59 4.80 10.79
CA TYR A 252 19.48 5.45 11.49
C TYR A 252 18.46 6.04 10.51
N LEU A 253 18.96 6.70 9.45
CA LEU A 253 18.10 7.28 8.42
C LEU A 253 17.34 6.21 7.63
N PHE A 254 17.98 5.08 7.30
CA PHE A 254 17.32 3.96 6.65
C PHE A 254 16.15 3.42 7.49
N TYR A 255 16.39 3.16 8.79
CA TYR A 255 15.36 2.66 9.69
C TYR A 255 14.25 3.68 9.94
N LEU A 256 14.57 4.97 10.04
CA LEU A 256 13.57 6.02 10.13
C LEU A 256 12.66 6.06 8.89
N LEU A 257 13.24 5.97 7.69
CA LEU A 257 12.49 5.95 6.43
C LEU A 257 11.64 4.68 6.29
N GLN A 258 12.12 3.54 6.79
CA GLN A 258 11.32 2.32 6.88
C GLN A 258 10.09 2.55 7.75
N VAL A 259 10.28 2.96 9.01
CA VAL A 259 9.17 3.22 9.95
C VAL A 259 8.17 4.24 9.41
N LEU A 260 8.64 5.31 8.75
CA LEU A 260 7.76 6.30 8.12
C LEU A 260 6.93 5.71 6.97
N THR A 261 7.50 4.77 6.21
CA THR A 261 6.78 4.03 5.16
C THR A 261 5.64 3.21 5.77
N ASP A 262 5.92 2.50 6.86
CA ASP A 262 4.93 1.64 7.53
C ASP A 262 3.82 2.44 8.22
N LEU A 263 4.17 3.59 8.82
CA LEU A 263 3.21 4.55 9.34
C LEU A 263 2.30 5.12 8.24
N CYS A 264 2.84 5.40 7.06
CA CYS A 264 2.03 5.78 5.90
C CYS A 264 1.07 4.65 5.49
N GLY A 265 1.52 3.39 5.52
CA GLY A 265 0.65 2.23 5.28
C GLY A 265 -0.53 2.16 6.26
N ILE A 266 -0.28 2.38 7.55
CA ILE A 266 -1.34 2.44 8.59
C ILE A 266 -2.28 3.63 8.35
N LEU A 267 -1.75 4.79 7.98
CA LEU A 267 -2.57 5.96 7.66
C LEU A 267 -3.54 5.64 6.52
N VAL A 268 -3.07 4.98 5.46
CA VAL A 268 -3.92 4.53 4.34
C VAL A 268 -4.97 3.54 4.84
N ALA A 269 -4.56 2.52 5.60
CA ALA A 269 -5.46 1.49 6.10
C ALA A 269 -6.57 2.03 7.02
N SER A 270 -6.20 2.82 8.01
CA SER A 270 -7.15 3.47 8.92
C SER A 270 -8.11 4.38 8.16
N THR A 271 -7.63 5.14 7.17
CA THR A 271 -8.46 6.03 6.36
C THR A 271 -9.52 5.25 5.57
N LEU A 272 -9.18 4.10 4.97
CA LEU A 272 -10.13 3.24 4.27
C LEU A 272 -11.19 2.63 5.20
N VAL A 273 -10.77 2.19 6.40
CA VAL A 273 -11.66 1.66 7.43
C VAL A 273 -12.62 2.73 7.94
N ILE A 274 -12.13 3.91 8.30
CA ILE A 274 -12.95 5.03 8.78
C ILE A 274 -13.95 5.46 7.71
N MET A 275 -13.51 5.57 6.46
CA MET A 275 -14.40 5.85 5.32
C MET A 275 -15.55 4.84 5.29
N LYS A 276 -15.24 3.54 5.36
CA LYS A 276 -16.25 2.49 5.30
C LYS A 276 -17.22 2.53 6.49
N ILE A 277 -16.71 2.71 7.70
CA ILE A 277 -17.52 2.84 8.92
C ILE A 277 -18.49 4.01 8.81
N ARG A 278 -18.01 5.19 8.38
CA ARG A 278 -18.85 6.39 8.21
C ARG A 278 -19.95 6.18 7.17
N LEU A 279 -19.63 5.56 6.04
CA LEU A 279 -20.63 5.25 5.00
C LEU A 279 -21.73 4.32 5.52
N VAL A 280 -21.37 3.31 6.33
CA VAL A 280 -22.33 2.39 6.94
C VAL A 280 -23.17 3.09 8.02
N ALA A 281 -22.55 3.91 8.86
CA ALA A 281 -23.24 4.68 9.89
C ALA A 281 -24.35 5.57 9.29
N ILE A 282 -24.04 6.30 8.20
CA ILE A 282 -25.02 7.17 7.52
C ILE A 282 -26.15 6.34 6.91
N ARG A 283 -25.82 5.20 6.27
CA ARG A 283 -26.84 4.30 5.72
C ARG A 283 -27.84 3.82 6.79
N ASN A 284 -27.36 3.61 8.02
CA ASN A 284 -28.14 3.07 9.12
C ASN A 284 -28.87 4.13 9.97
N LYS A 285 -28.64 5.44 9.76
CA LYS A 285 -29.44 6.54 10.33
C LYS A 285 -30.82 6.67 9.66
N LYS A 286 -31.54 5.56 9.53
CA LYS A 286 -32.93 5.53 9.06
C LYS A 286 -33.88 5.74 10.23
#